data_AF-A0A1M6QET8-F1
#
_entry.id   AF-A0A1M6QET8-F1
#
_cell.length_a   1.000
_cell.length_b   1.000
_cell.length_c   1.000
_cell.angle_alpha   90.00
_cell.angle_beta   90.00
_cell.angle_gamma   90.00
#
_symmetry.space_group_name_H-M   'P 1'
#
loop_
_entity.id
_entity.type
_entity.pdbx_description
1 polymer ?
#
loop_
_entity_poly.entity_id
_entity_poly.type
_entity_poly.pdbx_seq_one_letter_code
_entity_poly.pdbx_strand_id
1 'polypeptide(L)'
;MVTMFWFALAIDLIAISLLSYVLYFRRHGRRDLLLAYVALNTGIFAVVSMMTGQEVALAVGFGLFGVLSILRLRSDLISQGEIGYYFTAIALGLINAVAISAPWVLLGLNALLLTVMYVGDHPRLLSRHERRMLTLDAIHEDPVALRQDLSARLRAQVTRVDVIEVDYVRDLMVVDVRFRVPAPTAPPARSGTAARWEGR
;
A
#
# COMPACT_ATOMS: atom_id res chain seq x y z
N MET A 1 -23.94 28.95 0.00
CA MET A 1 -23.51 28.04 -1.09
C MET A 1 -22.04 28.24 -1.43
N VAL A 2 -21.61 29.42 -1.90
CA VAL A 2 -20.20 29.67 -2.29
C VAL A 2 -19.21 29.47 -1.13
N THR A 3 -19.53 29.96 0.07
CA THR A 3 -18.69 29.74 1.27
C THR A 3 -18.51 28.27 1.63
N MET A 4 -19.57 27.48 1.49
CA MET A 4 -19.55 26.04 1.79
C MET A 4 -18.75 25.26 0.75
N PHE A 5 -18.79 25.69 -0.52
CA PHE A 5 -17.95 25.11 -1.58
C PHE A 5 -16.46 25.28 -1.27
N TRP A 6 -16.02 26.51 -0.94
CA TRP A 6 -14.62 26.76 -0.59
C TRP A 6 -14.19 26.03 0.68
N PHE A 7 -15.10 25.89 1.65
CA PHE A 7 -14.85 25.12 2.86
C PHE A 7 -14.67 23.62 2.56
N ALA A 8 -15.55 23.04 1.74
CA ALA A 8 -15.45 21.64 1.33
C ALA A 8 -14.18 21.38 0.51
N LEU A 9 -13.83 22.28 -0.41
CA LEU A 9 -12.58 22.24 -1.17
C LEU A 9 -11.35 22.27 -0.23
N ALA A 10 -11.33 23.18 0.75
CA ALA A 10 -10.23 23.28 1.70
C ALA A 10 -10.10 21.99 2.52
N ILE A 11 -11.21 21.40 2.98
CA ILE A 11 -11.18 20.13 3.70
C ILE A 11 -10.71 18.99 2.79
N ASP A 12 -11.19 18.90 1.56
CA ASP A 12 -10.77 17.87 0.60
C ASP A 12 -9.27 17.93 0.36
N LEU A 13 -8.73 19.13 0.11
CA LEU A 13 -7.30 19.36 -0.07
C LEU A 13 -6.49 18.97 1.17
N ILE A 14 -6.98 19.27 2.38
CA ILE A 14 -6.34 18.84 3.62
C ILE A 14 -6.39 17.32 3.76
N ALA A 15 -7.53 16.70 3.51
CA ALA A 15 -7.75 15.27 3.65
C ALA A 15 -6.89 14.47 2.66
N ILE A 16 -6.84 14.87 1.39
CA ILE A 16 -6.01 14.21 0.38
C ILE A 16 -4.52 14.45 0.63
N SER A 17 -4.14 15.62 1.16
CA SER A 17 -2.75 15.86 1.57
C SER A 17 -2.37 14.97 2.75
N LEU A 18 -3.26 14.78 3.73
CA LEU A 18 -3.02 13.86 4.84
C LEU A 18 -2.91 12.41 4.34
N LEU A 19 -3.83 11.98 3.48
CA LEU A 19 -3.86 10.62 2.92
C LEU A 19 -2.61 10.34 2.07
N SER A 20 -2.29 11.22 1.14
CA SER A 20 -1.17 11.02 0.21
C SER A 20 0.18 11.25 0.87
N TYR A 21 0.37 12.36 1.59
CA TYR A 21 1.69 12.73 2.11
C TYR A 21 1.97 12.11 3.49
N VAL A 22 1.02 12.14 4.42
CA VAL A 22 1.27 11.69 5.80
C VAL A 22 1.12 10.18 5.96
N LEU A 23 0.08 9.61 5.35
CA LEU A 23 -0.20 8.17 5.43
C LEU A 23 0.60 7.39 4.37
N TYR A 24 0.45 7.75 3.09
CA TYR A 24 1.04 6.99 2.01
C TYR A 24 2.55 7.22 1.83
N PHE A 25 3.02 8.46 1.64
CA PHE A 25 4.43 8.74 1.33
C PHE A 25 5.38 8.25 2.43
N ARG A 26 5.02 8.49 3.70
CA ARG A 26 5.81 8.04 4.85
C ARG A 26 5.99 6.52 4.92
N ARG A 27 5.04 5.76 4.35
CA ARG A 27 5.05 4.29 4.44
C ARG A 27 5.55 3.60 3.17
N HIS A 28 5.21 4.10 1.99
CA HIS A 28 5.48 3.42 0.72
C HIS A 28 6.58 4.09 -0.12
N GLY A 29 6.91 5.36 0.15
CA GLY A 29 8.08 6.05 -0.43
C GLY A 29 8.06 6.33 -1.94
N ARG A 30 7.04 5.89 -2.68
CA ARG A 30 6.92 6.11 -4.14
C ARG A 30 6.27 7.47 -4.41
N ARG A 31 7.04 8.42 -4.95
CA ARG A 31 6.55 9.79 -5.24
C ARG A 31 5.56 9.85 -6.39
N ASP A 32 5.71 8.96 -7.36
CA ASP A 32 4.92 8.97 -8.60
C ASP A 32 3.42 8.76 -8.35
N LEU A 33 3.08 8.02 -7.29
CA LEU A 33 1.70 7.71 -6.89
C LEU A 33 1.00 8.86 -6.17
N LEU A 34 1.76 9.79 -5.56
CA LEU A 34 1.20 10.95 -4.87
C LEU A 34 0.42 11.85 -5.82
N LEU A 35 1.03 12.16 -6.97
CA LEU A 35 0.41 13.00 -7.98
C LEU A 35 -0.88 12.35 -8.51
N ALA A 36 -0.87 11.03 -8.69
CA ALA A 36 -2.05 10.28 -9.12
C ALA A 36 -3.18 10.39 -8.10
N TYR A 37 -2.92 10.22 -6.80
CA TYR A 37 -3.95 10.34 -5.76
C TYR A 37 -4.55 11.74 -5.69
N VAL A 38 -3.69 12.77 -5.68
CA VAL A 38 -4.13 14.17 -5.59
C VAL A 38 -4.92 14.58 -6.83
N ALA A 39 -4.40 14.28 -8.03
CA ALA A 39 -5.06 14.63 -9.28
C ALA A 39 -6.41 13.93 -9.42
N LEU A 40 -6.49 12.65 -9.03
CA LEU A 40 -7.72 11.87 -9.12
C LEU A 40 -8.78 12.39 -8.13
N ASN A 41 -8.41 12.58 -6.86
CA ASN A 41 -9.31 13.12 -5.83
C ASN A 41 -9.84 14.51 -6.20
N THR A 42 -8.94 15.44 -6.53
CA THR A 42 -9.31 16.82 -6.90
C THR A 42 -10.13 16.84 -8.20
N GLY A 43 -9.79 16.00 -9.16
CA GLY A 43 -10.53 15.86 -10.42
C GLY A 43 -11.96 15.36 -10.21
N ILE A 44 -12.15 14.35 -9.36
CA ILE A 44 -13.49 13.85 -8.99
C ILE A 44 -14.27 14.94 -8.26
N PHE A 45 -13.66 15.62 -7.29
CA PHE A 45 -14.32 16.72 -6.58
C PHE A 45 -14.82 17.78 -7.56
N ALA A 46 -13.95 18.24 -8.47
CA ALA A 46 -14.27 19.26 -9.45
C ALA A 46 -15.43 18.82 -10.38
N VAL A 47 -15.33 17.63 -10.97
CA VAL A 47 -16.37 17.10 -11.88
C VAL A 47 -17.70 16.95 -11.16
N VAL A 48 -17.73 16.28 -10.00
CA VAL A 48 -18.96 16.02 -9.24
C VAL A 48 -19.60 17.32 -8.76
N SER A 49 -18.79 18.32 -8.35
CA SER A 49 -19.32 19.60 -7.85
C SER A 49 -20.06 20.43 -8.92
N MET A 50 -19.82 20.14 -10.20
CA MET A 50 -20.48 20.79 -11.33
C MET A 50 -21.73 20.03 -11.81
N MET A 51 -21.97 18.82 -11.31
CA MET A 51 -23.05 17.94 -11.76
C MET A 51 -24.29 18.07 -10.88
N THR A 52 -25.45 17.71 -11.44
CA THR A 52 -26.69 17.57 -10.68
C THR A 52 -26.80 16.19 -10.02
N GLY A 53 -27.62 16.05 -8.98
CA GLY A 53 -27.64 14.82 -8.16
C GLY A 53 -27.94 13.51 -8.92
N GLN A 54 -28.80 13.54 -9.94
CA GLN A 54 -29.10 12.36 -10.77
C GLN A 54 -27.90 11.95 -11.64
N GLU A 55 -27.20 12.94 -12.20
CA GLU A 55 -26.02 12.70 -13.04
C GLU A 55 -24.87 12.15 -12.19
N VAL A 56 -24.72 12.62 -10.95
CA VAL A 56 -23.70 12.12 -10.01
C VAL A 56 -23.90 10.62 -9.73
N ALA A 57 -25.12 10.16 -9.46
CA ALA A 57 -25.37 8.75 -9.18
C ALA A 57 -24.97 7.84 -10.36
N LEU A 58 -25.33 8.23 -11.58
CA LEU A 58 -24.94 7.51 -12.79
C LEU A 58 -23.43 7.56 -13.03
N ALA A 59 -22.82 8.74 -12.91
CA ALA A 59 -21.38 8.92 -13.11
C ALA A 59 -20.54 8.12 -12.11
N VAL A 60 -20.98 8.03 -10.86
CA VAL A 60 -20.33 7.20 -9.84
C VAL A 60 -20.45 5.72 -10.18
N GLY A 61 -21.61 5.25 -10.61
CA GLY A 61 -21.81 3.85 -11.01
C GLY A 61 -20.92 3.44 -12.17
N PHE A 62 -20.89 4.24 -13.25
CA PHE A 62 -20.02 4.01 -14.40
C PHE A 62 -18.53 4.19 -14.06
N GLY A 63 -18.19 5.20 -13.27
CA GLY A 63 -16.81 5.47 -12.84
C GLY A 63 -16.24 4.34 -12.00
N LEU A 64 -17.01 3.82 -11.03
CA LEU A 64 -16.60 2.69 -10.22
C LEU A 64 -16.44 1.43 -11.08
N PHE A 65 -17.33 1.18 -12.03
CA PHE A 65 -17.19 0.06 -12.96
C PHE A 65 -15.93 0.19 -13.84
N GLY A 66 -15.64 1.39 -14.36
CA GLY A 66 -14.44 1.66 -15.14
C GLY A 66 -13.16 1.47 -14.33
N VAL A 67 -13.11 2.02 -13.11
CA VAL A 67 -11.99 1.84 -12.18
C VAL A 67 -11.80 0.36 -11.84
N LEU A 68 -12.88 -0.38 -11.53
CA LEU A 68 -12.81 -1.82 -11.25
C LEU A 68 -12.36 -2.64 -12.48
N SER A 69 -12.79 -2.24 -13.68
CA SER A 69 -12.37 -2.88 -14.93
C SER A 69 -10.88 -2.71 -15.18
N ILE A 70 -10.37 -1.47 -15.08
CA ILE A 70 -8.94 -1.16 -15.23
C ILE A 70 -8.13 -1.83 -14.12
N LEU A 71 -8.65 -1.85 -12.89
CA LEU A 71 -8.01 -2.50 -11.75
C LEU A 71 -7.89 -4.01 -11.94
N ARG A 72 -8.91 -4.65 -12.55
CA ARG A 72 -8.91 -6.08 -12.87
C ARG A 72 -7.93 -6.43 -13.99
N LEU A 73 -7.79 -5.56 -14.99
CA LEU A 73 -6.90 -5.78 -16.15
C LEU A 73 -5.42 -5.61 -15.82
N ARG A 74 -5.08 -5.13 -14.62
CA ARG A 74 -3.72 -4.82 -14.24
C ARG A 74 -3.00 -6.08 -13.74
N SER A 75 -2.15 -6.67 -14.59
CA SER A 75 -1.52 -7.98 -14.37
C SER A 75 -0.36 -7.98 -13.37
N ASP A 76 0.27 -6.84 -13.07
CA ASP A 76 1.04 -6.61 -11.83
C ASP A 76 1.53 -5.13 -11.76
N LEU A 77 2.06 -4.67 -10.60
CA LEU A 77 2.74 -3.37 -10.29
C LEU A 77 2.01 -2.39 -9.32
N ILE A 78 0.89 -2.77 -8.70
CA ILE A 78 0.20 -2.00 -7.65
C ILE A 78 0.08 -2.97 -6.49
N SER A 79 0.75 -2.65 -5.39
CA SER A 79 0.64 -3.43 -4.17
C SER A 79 -0.84 -3.52 -3.77
N GLN A 80 -1.29 -4.68 -3.28
CA GLN A 80 -2.67 -4.83 -2.80
C GLN A 80 -3.05 -3.74 -1.76
N GLY A 81 -2.06 -3.22 -1.03
CA GLY A 81 -2.24 -2.06 -0.14
C GLY A 81 -2.44 -0.71 -0.83
N GLU A 82 -1.84 -0.49 -2.01
CA GLU A 82 -1.97 0.75 -2.79
C GLU A 82 -3.40 0.95 -3.33
N ILE A 83 -4.13 -0.14 -3.56
CA ILE A 83 -5.53 -0.12 -4.02
C ILE A 83 -6.43 0.58 -3.00
N GLY A 84 -6.25 0.32 -1.70
CA GLY A 84 -7.04 0.94 -0.64
C GLY A 84 -6.90 2.46 -0.63
N TYR A 85 -5.70 2.97 -0.88
CA TYR A 85 -5.43 4.40 -1.01
C TYR A 85 -6.13 5.02 -2.22
N TYR A 86 -6.15 4.34 -3.37
CA TYR A 86 -6.90 4.79 -4.54
C TYR A 86 -8.39 4.92 -4.26
N PHE A 87 -9.01 3.89 -3.68
CA PHE A 87 -10.44 3.93 -3.34
C PHE A 87 -10.75 5.01 -2.31
N THR A 88 -9.87 5.20 -1.33
CA THR A 88 -10.05 6.25 -0.32
C THR A 88 -9.94 7.63 -0.93
N ALA A 89 -8.98 7.88 -1.83
CA ALA A 89 -8.85 9.14 -2.55
C ALA A 89 -10.11 9.47 -3.39
N ILE A 90 -10.66 8.46 -4.08
CA ILE A 90 -11.95 8.57 -4.79
C ILE A 90 -13.08 8.93 -3.84
N ALA A 91 -13.20 8.19 -2.74
CA ALA A 91 -14.27 8.38 -1.78
C ALA A 91 -14.22 9.77 -1.13
N LEU A 92 -13.04 10.25 -0.75
CA LEU A 92 -12.87 11.60 -0.19
C LEU A 92 -13.37 12.67 -1.17
N GLY A 93 -12.94 12.62 -2.44
CA GLY A 93 -13.29 13.63 -3.43
C GLY A 93 -14.80 13.64 -3.72
N LEU A 94 -15.38 12.44 -3.78
CA LEU A 94 -16.82 12.26 -3.96
C LEU A 94 -17.63 12.76 -2.75
N ILE A 95 -17.25 12.37 -1.53
CA ILE A 95 -17.94 12.78 -0.30
C ILE A 95 -17.86 14.29 -0.14
N ASN A 96 -16.68 14.88 -0.35
CA ASN A 96 -16.49 16.31 -0.22
C ASN A 96 -17.29 17.10 -1.26
N ALA A 97 -17.47 16.57 -2.47
CA ALA A 97 -18.29 17.21 -3.50
C ALA A 97 -19.81 17.01 -3.27
N VAL A 98 -20.25 15.87 -2.75
CA VAL A 98 -21.68 15.58 -2.53
C VAL A 98 -22.19 16.20 -1.22
N ALA A 99 -21.39 16.18 -0.16
CA ALA A 99 -21.79 16.62 1.18
C ALA A 99 -21.47 18.10 1.47
N ILE A 100 -21.33 18.94 0.44
CA ILE A 100 -21.01 20.38 0.58
C ILE A 100 -21.98 21.10 1.54
N SER A 101 -23.25 20.70 1.55
CA SER A 101 -24.29 21.30 2.40
C SER A 101 -24.26 20.84 3.86
N ALA A 102 -23.48 19.80 4.21
CA ALA A 102 -23.47 19.17 5.52
C ALA A 102 -22.04 19.09 6.10
N PRO A 103 -21.45 20.21 6.56
CA PRO A 103 -20.04 20.31 6.93
C PRO A 103 -19.64 19.35 8.07
N TRP A 104 -20.54 19.11 9.03
CA TRP A 104 -20.28 18.16 10.13
C TRP A 104 -20.22 16.71 9.67
N VAL A 105 -21.10 16.32 8.74
CA VAL A 105 -21.10 14.96 8.16
C VAL A 105 -19.85 14.77 7.31
N LEU A 106 -19.52 15.77 6.49
CA LEU A 106 -18.31 15.80 5.68
C LEU A 106 -17.06 15.59 6.54
N LEU A 107 -16.89 16.37 7.61
CA LEU A 107 -15.77 16.22 8.55
C LEU A 107 -15.72 14.83 9.19
N GLY A 108 -16.87 14.32 9.66
CA GLY A 108 -16.96 13.01 10.29
C GLY A 108 -16.55 11.86 9.35
N LEU A 109 -17.01 11.90 8.09
CA LEU A 109 -16.66 10.89 7.10
C LEU A 109 -15.19 10.96 6.67
N ASN A 110 -14.65 12.16 6.48
CA ASN A 110 -13.21 12.32 6.19
C ASN A 110 -12.37 11.78 7.34
N ALA A 111 -12.69 12.14 8.58
CA ALA A 111 -12.00 11.65 9.77
C ALA A 111 -12.09 10.13 9.89
N LEU A 112 -13.27 9.55 9.64
CA LEU A 112 -13.49 8.10 9.67
C LEU A 112 -12.62 7.39 8.63
N LEU A 113 -12.67 7.82 7.36
CA LEU A 113 -11.90 7.20 6.28
C LEU A 113 -10.39 7.27 6.54
N LEU A 114 -9.89 8.43 6.97
CA LEU A 114 -8.49 8.62 7.29
C LEU A 114 -8.06 7.76 8.50
N THR A 115 -8.92 7.65 9.52
CA THR A 115 -8.66 6.82 10.70
C THR A 115 -8.63 5.33 10.34
N VAL A 116 -9.58 4.87 9.53
CA VAL A 116 -9.63 3.49 9.06
C VAL A 116 -8.39 3.16 8.24
N MET A 117 -7.96 4.03 7.33
CA MET A 117 -6.72 3.83 6.57
C MET A 117 -5.49 3.84 7.47
N TYR A 118 -5.43 4.74 8.46
CA TYR A 118 -4.33 4.82 9.41
C TYR A 118 -4.17 3.52 10.23
N VAL A 119 -5.28 2.99 10.74
CA VAL A 119 -5.30 1.76 11.54
C VAL A 119 -5.11 0.53 10.67
N GLY A 120 -5.82 0.43 9.56
CA GLY A 120 -5.81 -0.74 8.68
C GLY A 120 -4.45 -1.01 8.05
N ASP A 121 -3.71 0.05 7.71
CA ASP A 121 -2.38 -0.07 7.12
C ASP A 121 -1.26 -0.14 8.18
N HIS A 122 -1.58 -0.21 9.49
CA HIS A 122 -0.57 -0.16 10.55
C HIS A 122 0.45 -1.32 10.44
N PRO A 123 1.77 -1.06 10.49
CA PRO A 123 2.80 -2.03 10.10
C PRO A 123 2.97 -3.16 11.13
N ARG A 124 2.29 -3.07 12.27
CA ARG A 124 2.22 -4.11 13.30
C ARG A 124 1.09 -5.10 13.07
N LEU A 125 0.05 -4.75 12.29
CA LEU A 125 -1.05 -5.65 11.93
C LEU A 125 -0.66 -6.59 10.77
N LEU A 126 0.13 -6.10 9.83
CA LEU A 126 0.64 -6.90 8.71
C LEU A 126 2.05 -7.38 9.03
N SER A 127 2.17 -8.61 9.55
CA SER A 127 3.47 -9.26 9.73
C SER A 127 4.30 -9.14 8.45
N ARG A 128 5.59 -8.75 8.56
CA ARG A 128 6.56 -8.63 7.46
C ARG A 128 6.66 -9.90 6.61
N HIS A 129 5.74 -10.05 5.65
CA HIS A 129 5.83 -11.04 4.61
C HIS A 129 6.34 -10.29 3.39
N GLU A 130 7.64 -10.39 3.12
CA GLU A 130 8.19 -9.89 1.88
C GLU A 130 7.97 -10.95 0.81
N ARG A 131 7.51 -10.49 -0.35
CA ARG A 131 7.34 -11.30 -1.56
C ARG A 131 8.43 -10.89 -2.53
N ARG A 132 9.19 -11.85 -3.04
CA ARG A 132 10.25 -11.59 -4.02
C ARG A 132 10.24 -12.66 -5.10
N MET A 133 10.24 -12.22 -6.34
CA MET A 133 10.44 -13.07 -7.50
C MET A 133 11.93 -13.28 -7.68
N LEU A 134 12.37 -14.53 -7.74
CA LEU A 134 13.76 -14.92 -7.91
C LEU A 134 13.89 -15.85 -9.11
N THR A 135 14.90 -15.62 -9.92
CA THR A 135 15.34 -16.56 -10.95
C THR A 135 16.51 -17.34 -10.38
N LEU A 136 16.39 -18.66 -10.40
CA LEU A 136 17.40 -19.62 -9.98
C LEU A 136 18.02 -20.24 -11.23
N ASP A 137 19.35 -20.35 -11.26
CA ASP A 137 20.10 -21.01 -12.33
C ASP A 137 20.20 -22.53 -12.14
N ALA A 138 19.25 -23.12 -11.43
CA ALA A 138 19.18 -24.56 -11.19
C ALA A 138 17.73 -24.98 -10.90
N ILE A 139 17.29 -26.05 -11.57
CA ILE A 139 15.98 -26.66 -11.32
C ILE A 139 16.06 -27.56 -10.09
N HIS A 140 15.18 -27.30 -9.12
CA HIS A 140 15.04 -28.12 -7.92
C HIS A 140 13.72 -28.92 -7.99
N GLU A 141 13.81 -30.23 -8.17
CA GLU A 141 12.62 -31.11 -8.20
C GLU A 141 12.04 -31.35 -6.80
N ASP A 142 12.90 -31.34 -5.77
CA ASP A 142 12.47 -31.51 -4.37
C ASP A 142 12.08 -30.16 -3.74
N PRO A 143 10.81 -29.99 -3.32
CA PRO A 143 10.35 -28.79 -2.63
C PRO A 143 11.13 -28.47 -1.35
N VAL A 144 11.65 -29.50 -0.66
CA VAL A 144 12.40 -29.33 0.59
C VAL A 144 13.78 -28.74 0.31
N ALA A 145 14.48 -29.27 -0.70
CA ALA A 145 15.78 -28.78 -1.15
C ALA A 145 15.67 -27.33 -1.67
N LEU A 146 14.65 -27.03 -2.47
CA LEU A 146 14.37 -25.68 -2.96
C LEU A 146 14.18 -24.68 -1.81
N ARG A 147 13.40 -25.05 -0.79
CA ARG A 147 13.15 -24.18 0.36
C ARG A 147 14.41 -23.94 1.19
N GLN A 148 15.27 -24.95 1.34
CA GLN A 148 16.53 -24.84 2.05
C GLN A 148 17.52 -23.91 1.32
N ASP A 149 17.68 -24.10 0.01
CA ASP A 149 18.52 -23.24 -0.82
C ASP A 149 18.06 -21.78 -0.77
N LEU A 150 16.76 -21.54 -0.94
CA LEU A 150 16.18 -20.20 -0.84
C LEU A 150 16.36 -19.58 0.56
N SER A 151 16.19 -20.36 1.62
CA SER A 151 16.41 -19.88 3.00
C SER A 151 17.87 -19.51 3.25
N ALA A 152 18.81 -20.28 2.70
CA ALA A 152 20.24 -20.02 2.80
C ALA A 152 20.65 -18.76 2.03
N ARG A 153 20.18 -18.61 0.78
CA ARG A 153 20.46 -17.43 -0.07
C ARG A 153 19.86 -16.15 0.48
N LEU A 154 18.62 -16.18 0.97
CA LEU A 154 17.90 -15.00 1.49
C LEU A 154 18.24 -14.66 2.94
N ARG A 155 18.91 -15.56 3.68
CA ARG A 155 19.15 -15.45 5.14
C ARG A 155 17.87 -15.13 5.92
N ALA A 156 16.74 -15.65 5.46
CA ALA A 156 15.42 -15.36 5.99
C ALA A 156 14.59 -16.64 6.07
N GLN A 157 13.56 -16.62 6.92
CA GLN A 157 12.68 -17.78 7.06
C GLN A 157 11.68 -17.80 5.91
N VAL A 158 11.88 -18.70 4.95
CA VAL A 158 10.94 -18.89 3.83
C VAL A 158 9.65 -19.54 4.34
N THR A 159 8.55 -18.81 4.17
CA THR A 159 7.21 -19.20 4.62
C THR A 159 6.44 -19.90 3.51
N ARG A 160 6.59 -19.44 2.26
CA ARG A 160 5.92 -20.01 1.09
C ARG A 160 6.79 -19.83 -0.16
N VAL A 161 6.76 -20.81 -1.04
CA VAL A 161 7.40 -20.79 -2.37
C VAL A 161 6.35 -21.25 -3.37
N ASP A 162 6.09 -20.45 -4.41
CA ASP A 162 5.24 -20.84 -5.53
C ASP A 162 6.13 -20.81 -6.80
N VAL A 163 6.23 -21.92 -7.53
CA VAL A 163 7.02 -22.00 -8.78
C VAL A 163 6.19 -21.40 -9.91
N ILE A 164 6.72 -20.36 -10.56
CA ILE A 164 6.03 -19.65 -11.65
C ILE A 164 6.37 -20.30 -12.99
N GLU A 165 7.66 -20.57 -13.22
CA GLU A 165 8.16 -21.05 -14.50
C GLU A 165 9.36 -21.98 -14.29
N VAL A 166 9.44 -23.02 -15.12
CA VAL A 166 10.59 -23.94 -15.19
C VAL A 166 11.00 -24.04 -16.65
N ASP A 167 12.22 -23.58 -16.96
CA ASP A 167 12.83 -23.66 -18.28
C ASP A 167 13.90 -24.76 -18.26
N TYR A 168 13.51 -25.97 -18.69
CA TYR A 168 14.41 -27.12 -18.80
C TYR A 168 15.49 -26.96 -19.87
N VAL A 169 15.33 -26.03 -20.81
CA VAL A 169 16.32 -25.81 -21.88
C VAL A 169 17.49 -25.00 -21.34
N ARG A 170 17.20 -24.00 -20.49
CA ARG A 170 18.21 -23.12 -19.89
C ARG A 170 18.59 -23.48 -18.46
N ASP A 171 17.97 -24.53 -17.90
CA ASP A 171 18.08 -24.93 -16.50
C ASP A 171 17.74 -23.78 -15.53
N LEU A 172 16.71 -22.99 -15.89
CA LEU A 172 16.25 -21.86 -15.10
C LEU A 172 14.94 -22.20 -14.39
N MET A 173 14.79 -21.70 -13.18
CA MET A 173 13.54 -21.76 -12.43
C MET A 173 13.18 -20.39 -11.89
N VAL A 174 11.96 -19.92 -12.17
CA VAL A 174 11.44 -18.66 -11.65
C VAL A 174 10.47 -18.97 -10.52
N VAL A 175 10.76 -18.44 -9.33
CA VAL A 175 10.00 -18.71 -8.11
C VAL A 175 9.52 -17.42 -7.45
N ASP A 176 8.30 -17.47 -6.93
CA ASP A 176 7.75 -16.48 -6.02
C ASP A 176 8.01 -16.92 -4.58
N VAL A 177 8.78 -16.14 -3.84
CA VAL A 177 9.16 -16.50 -2.46
C VAL A 177 8.55 -15.50 -1.49
N ARG A 178 7.82 -16.02 -0.51
CA ARG A 178 7.38 -15.27 0.67
C ARG A 178 8.26 -15.63 1.84
N PHE A 179 8.97 -14.65 2.39
CA PHE A 179 9.84 -14.85 3.54
C PHE A 179 9.63 -13.80 4.62
N ARG A 180 9.91 -14.20 5.85
CA ARG A 180 9.93 -13.32 7.01
C ARG A 180 11.36 -12.91 7.29
N VAL A 181 11.66 -11.62 7.17
CA VAL A 181 12.95 -11.07 7.60
C VAL A 181 12.98 -11.08 9.12
N PRO A 182 13.91 -11.82 9.76
CA PRO A 182 14.09 -11.76 11.20
C PRO A 182 14.34 -10.31 11.62
N ALA A 183 13.74 -9.85 12.72
CA ALA A 183 14.09 -8.55 13.27
C ALA A 183 15.62 -8.51 13.47
N PRO A 184 16.30 -7.37 13.21
CA PRO A 184 17.73 -7.27 13.49
C PRO A 184 17.94 -7.62 14.96
N THR A 185 18.54 -8.77 15.24
CA THR A 185 18.94 -9.13 16.58
C THR A 185 19.88 -8.02 17.03
N ALA A 186 19.51 -7.29 18.07
CA ALA A 186 20.35 -6.25 18.65
C ALA A 186 21.77 -6.82 18.85
N PRO A 187 22.84 -6.07 18.53
CA PRO A 187 24.20 -6.57 18.70
C PRO A 187 24.34 -7.11 20.13
N PRO A 188 24.96 -8.29 20.34
CA PRO A 188 25.15 -8.84 21.67
C PRO A 188 25.83 -7.75 22.51
N ALA A 189 25.18 -7.39 23.62
CA ALA A 189 25.76 -6.48 24.60
C ALA A 189 27.13 -7.06 24.94
N ARG A 190 28.20 -6.32 24.61
CA ARG A 190 29.56 -6.69 24.94
C ARG A 190 29.60 -6.82 26.47
N SER A 191 29.49 -8.03 26.99
CA SER A 191 29.79 -8.31 28.39
C SER A 191 31.26 -8.02 28.56
N GLY A 192 31.55 -6.82 29.07
CA GLY A 192 32.89 -6.38 29.44
C GLY A 192 33.38 -7.28 30.56
N THR A 193 34.06 -8.36 30.19
CA THR A 193 34.97 -9.06 31.10
C THR A 193 36.15 -8.12 31.30
N ALA A 194 36.03 -7.22 32.26
CA ALA A 194 37.17 -6.47 32.78
C ALA A 194 38.15 -7.49 33.35
N ALA A 195 39.16 -7.84 32.57
CA ALA A 195 40.35 -8.52 33.05
C ALA A 195 40.99 -7.63 34.12
N ARG A 196 40.75 -8.00 35.37
CA ARG A 196 41.46 -7.51 36.55
C ARG A 196 42.89 -8.02 36.44
N TRP A 197 43.76 -7.22 35.85
CA TRP A 197 45.20 -7.42 35.90
C TRP A 197 45.71 -7.00 37.28
N GLU A 198 46.35 -7.95 37.96
CA GLU A 198 47.07 -7.81 39.22
C GLU A 198 48.19 -6.77 39.11
N GLY A 199 48.16 -5.77 39.99
CA GLY A 199 49.24 -4.83 40.25
C GLY A 199 50.10 -5.35 41.41
N ARG A 200 51.36 -5.58 41.10
CA ARG A 200 52.48 -5.95 41.96
C ARG A 200 53.04 -4.71 42.68
#